data_AF-L0RCV3-F1
#
_entry.id   AF-L0RCV3-F1
#
_cell.length_a   1.000
_cell.length_b   1.000
_cell.length_c   1.000
_cell.angle_alpha   90.00
_cell.angle_beta   90.00
_cell.angle_gamma   90.00
#
_symmetry.space_group_name_H-M   'P 1'
#
loop_
_entity.id
_entity.type
_entity.pdbx_description
1 polymer ?
#
loop_
_entity_poly.entity_id
_entity_poly.type
_entity_poly.pdbx_seq_one_letter_code
_entity_poly.pdbx_strand_id
1 'polypeptide(L)'
;MSFNSTVTPVKSGRSDAILDWLQMFSGVALIIFVFMHMSLVSSVIFSPAIMDTIAHTYEENYMAQIGGPILFLLFLFHFYLAARKIPFRLEGQKTIWKHAKMMKHRDTWLWIVQVASAMLILVMGAIHMWAVLSDLPITAARSAERVQSGPWIYFYLVLAPLVVLHVVAGLYRIAVKWGVIKAYQRGRLNRFATGLAVVFICIGLATLVRFMTLTT
;
A
#
# COMPACT_ATOMS: atom_id res chain seq x y z
N MET A 1 -33.56 -36.38 -0.74
CA MET A 1 -32.37 -35.77 -0.08
C MET A 1 -32.89 -34.60 0.74
N SER A 2 -33.11 -34.77 2.05
CA SER A 2 -33.69 -33.70 2.87
C SER A 2 -32.61 -32.70 3.28
N PHE A 3 -32.88 -31.42 3.07
CA PHE A 3 -32.09 -30.33 3.61
C PHE A 3 -32.39 -30.20 5.10
N ASN A 4 -31.61 -30.87 5.95
CA ASN A 4 -31.55 -30.53 7.36
C ASN A 4 -30.65 -29.29 7.52
N SER A 5 -31.25 -28.11 7.36
CA SER A 5 -30.62 -26.82 7.70
C SER A 5 -31.27 -26.23 8.95
N THR A 6 -31.17 -26.93 10.07
CA THR A 6 -31.31 -26.31 11.40
C THR A 6 -30.00 -25.60 11.75
N VAL A 7 -29.62 -24.61 10.94
CA VAL A 7 -28.67 -23.59 11.37
C VAL A 7 -29.50 -22.61 12.19
N THR A 8 -29.52 -22.80 13.50
CA THR A 8 -29.94 -21.72 14.39
C THR A 8 -29.06 -20.52 14.07
N PRO A 9 -29.62 -19.34 13.75
CA PRO A 9 -28.81 -18.16 13.50
C PRO A 9 -28.14 -17.81 14.83
N VAL A 10 -26.90 -18.26 15.02
CA VAL A 10 -26.03 -17.78 16.08
C VAL A 10 -26.05 -16.27 15.94
N LYS A 11 -26.46 -15.58 17.01
CA LYS A 11 -26.56 -14.12 17.02
C LYS A 11 -25.21 -13.57 16.58
N SER A 12 -25.15 -13.05 15.35
CA SER A 12 -23.93 -12.50 14.74
C SER A 12 -23.32 -11.51 15.72
N GLY A 13 -22.16 -11.85 16.29
CA GLY A 13 -21.44 -10.95 17.18
C GLY A 13 -21.11 -9.64 16.44
N ARG A 14 -21.01 -8.53 17.18
CA ARG A 14 -20.56 -7.25 16.61
C ARG A 14 -19.09 -7.28 16.16
N SER A 15 -18.37 -8.37 16.46
CA SER A 15 -16.96 -8.59 16.12
C SER A 15 -16.69 -8.43 14.63
N ASP A 16 -17.54 -8.98 13.76
CA ASP A 16 -17.30 -8.95 12.31
C ASP A 16 -17.39 -7.54 11.74
N ALA A 17 -18.36 -6.77 12.23
CA ALA A 17 -18.49 -5.36 11.90
C ALA A 17 -17.26 -4.57 12.39
N ILE A 18 -16.86 -4.74 13.65
CA ILE A 18 -15.68 -4.04 14.23
C ILE A 18 -14.44 -4.35 13.40
N LEU A 19 -14.20 -5.61 13.08
CA LEU A 19 -13.02 -6.01 12.33
C LEU A 19 -13.04 -5.49 10.88
N ASP A 20 -14.20 -5.29 10.27
CA ASP A 20 -14.32 -4.68 8.94
C ASP A 20 -14.07 -3.16 8.98
N TRP A 21 -14.52 -2.47 10.03
CA TRP A 21 -14.21 -1.06 10.30
C TRP A 21 -12.70 -0.85 10.57
N LEU A 22 -12.09 -1.68 11.42
CA LEU A 22 -10.65 -1.62 11.71
C LEU A 22 -9.82 -1.87 10.44
N GLN A 23 -10.25 -2.78 9.57
CA GLN A 23 -9.57 -3.01 8.29
C GLN A 23 -9.66 -1.78 7.37
N MET A 24 -10.80 -1.10 7.36
CA MET A 24 -10.99 0.13 6.60
C MET A 24 -10.09 1.25 7.15
N PHE A 25 -10.14 1.52 8.45
CA PHE A 25 -9.37 2.60 9.05
C PHE A 25 -7.86 2.39 8.93
N SER A 26 -7.38 1.18 9.18
CA SER A 26 -5.96 0.85 8.97
C SER A 26 -5.54 1.05 7.51
N GLY A 27 -6.39 0.66 6.55
CA GLY A 27 -6.15 0.90 5.13
C GLY A 27 -6.09 2.38 4.77
N VAL A 28 -7.03 3.19 5.28
CA VAL A 28 -7.03 4.65 5.07
C VAL A 28 -5.79 5.30 5.68
N ALA A 29 -5.42 4.92 6.90
CA ALA A 29 -4.21 5.43 7.55
C ALA A 29 -2.95 5.12 6.73
N LEU A 30 -2.82 3.91 6.21
CA LEU A 30 -1.70 3.54 5.32
C LEU A 30 -1.72 4.27 3.98
N ILE A 31 -2.90 4.52 3.39
CA ILE A 31 -3.02 5.33 2.16
C ILE A 31 -2.52 6.75 2.40
N ILE A 32 -2.94 7.38 3.50
CA ILE A 32 -2.49 8.73 3.88
C ILE A 32 -0.98 8.73 4.10
N PHE A 33 -0.46 7.73 4.82
CA PHE A 33 0.97 7.59 5.03
C PHE A 33 1.73 7.48 3.70
N VAL A 34 1.30 6.62 2.77
CA VAL A 34 1.99 6.47 1.48
C VAL A 34 1.95 7.77 0.67
N PHE A 35 0.83 8.50 0.65
CA PHE A 35 0.76 9.79 -0.05
C PHE A 35 1.70 10.82 0.57
N MET A 36 1.73 10.91 1.90
CA MET A 36 2.66 11.77 2.61
C MET A 36 4.11 11.35 2.34
N HIS A 37 4.44 10.07 2.50
CA HIS A 37 5.76 9.50 2.26
C HIS A 37 6.27 9.80 0.85
N MET A 38 5.46 9.54 -0.18
CA MET A 38 5.84 9.83 -1.57
C MET A 38 6.08 11.33 -1.78
N SER A 39 5.35 12.20 -1.09
CA SER A 39 5.55 13.66 -1.16
C SER A 39 6.83 14.11 -0.44
N LEU A 40 7.11 13.55 0.74
CA LEU A 40 8.30 13.88 1.54
C LEU A 40 9.58 13.43 0.81
N VAL A 41 9.62 12.19 0.33
CA VAL A 41 10.81 11.65 -0.35
C VAL A 41 11.00 12.29 -1.73
N SER A 42 9.93 12.66 -2.44
CA SER A 42 10.04 13.35 -3.74
C SER A 42 10.43 14.82 -3.64
N SER A 43 10.48 15.41 -2.44
CA SER A 43 10.96 16.78 -2.26
C SER A 43 12.40 16.99 -2.76
N VAL A 44 13.19 15.92 -2.83
CA VAL A 44 14.55 15.90 -3.42
C VAL A 44 14.60 16.31 -4.89
N ILE A 45 13.49 16.15 -5.62
CA ILE A 45 13.36 16.61 -7.01
C ILE A 45 13.57 18.13 -7.08
N PHE A 46 13.02 18.86 -6.10
CA PHE A 46 13.18 20.32 -6.04
C PHE A 46 14.55 20.70 -5.48
N SER A 47 14.94 20.14 -4.34
CA SER A 47 16.26 20.36 -3.75
C SER A 47 16.59 19.32 -2.67
N PRO A 48 17.83 18.79 -2.62
CA PRO A 48 18.28 17.96 -1.51
C PRO A 48 18.15 18.65 -0.15
N ALA A 49 18.44 19.95 -0.09
CA ALA A 49 18.34 20.72 1.14
C ALA A 49 16.90 20.80 1.69
N ILE A 50 15.88 20.78 0.82
CA ILE A 50 14.47 20.74 1.25
C ILE A 50 14.17 19.38 1.90
N MET A 51 14.58 18.29 1.25
CA MET A 51 14.43 16.94 1.82
C MET A 51 15.13 16.83 3.16
N ASP A 52 16.38 17.29 3.26
CA ASP A 52 17.17 17.23 4.48
C ASP A 52 16.57 18.09 5.60
N THR A 53 16.05 19.28 5.29
CA THR A 53 15.36 20.13 6.28
C THR A 53 14.13 19.43 6.84
N ILE A 54 13.30 18.85 5.97
CA ILE A 54 12.10 18.10 6.37
C ILE A 54 12.51 16.88 7.21
N ALA A 55 13.50 16.11 6.76
CA ALA A 55 13.97 14.92 7.46
C ALA A 55 14.57 15.28 8.83
N HIS A 56 15.32 16.38 8.92
CA HIS A 56 15.85 16.89 10.18
C HIS A 56 14.75 17.24 11.17
N THR A 57 13.68 17.93 10.74
CA THR A 57 12.53 18.20 11.61
C THR A 57 11.90 16.91 12.13
N TYR A 58 11.84 15.85 11.32
CA TYR A 58 11.33 14.54 11.76
C TYR A 58 12.27 13.88 12.77
N GLU A 59 13.58 14.00 12.57
CA GLU A 59 14.62 13.48 13.45
C GLU A 59 14.62 14.19 14.81
N GLU A 60 14.57 15.53 14.84
CA GLU A 60 14.53 16.33 16.07
C GLU A 60 13.32 16.00 16.94
N ASN A 61 12.19 15.68 16.32
CA ASN A 61 10.96 15.29 17.01
C ASN A 61 10.86 13.78 17.29
N TYR A 62 11.93 13.01 17.04
CA TYR A 62 11.97 11.54 17.17
C TYR A 62 10.86 10.81 16.39
N MET A 63 10.34 11.45 15.34
CA MET A 63 9.15 10.99 14.64
C MET A 63 9.45 9.77 13.78
N ALA A 64 10.67 9.62 13.26
CA ALA A 64 11.08 8.42 12.54
C ALA A 64 11.31 7.22 13.49
N GLN A 65 11.90 7.47 14.66
CA GLN A 65 12.26 6.49 15.67
C GLN A 65 11.03 5.88 16.35
N ILE A 66 10.03 6.71 16.64
CA ILE A 66 8.78 6.27 17.29
C ILE A 66 7.74 5.93 16.22
N GLY A 67 7.57 6.80 15.22
CA GLY A 67 6.58 6.63 14.17
C GLY A 67 6.88 5.44 13.26
N GLY A 68 8.16 5.15 12.99
CA GLY A 68 8.58 4.01 12.17
C GLY A 68 8.07 2.67 12.72
N PRO A 69 8.40 2.28 13.97
CA PRO A 69 7.89 1.07 14.60
C PRO A 69 6.35 1.03 14.71
N ILE A 70 5.70 2.16 15.03
CA ILE A 70 4.23 2.22 15.10
C ILE A 70 3.61 1.97 13.72
N LEU A 71 4.16 2.56 12.66
CA LEU A 71 3.72 2.34 11.29
C LEU A 71 3.97 0.90 10.85
N PHE A 72 5.10 0.29 11.26
CA PHE A 72 5.37 -1.12 11.00
C PHE A 72 4.33 -2.02 11.66
N LEU A 73 3.94 -1.75 12.90
CA LEU A 73 2.88 -2.47 13.59
C LEU A 73 1.51 -2.25 12.92
N LEU A 74 1.20 -1.02 12.51
CA LEU A 74 -0.03 -0.72 11.76
C LEU A 74 -0.07 -1.48 10.42
N PHE A 75 1.06 -1.57 9.73
CA PHE A 75 1.23 -2.32 8.49
C PHE A 75 0.94 -3.82 8.69
N LEU A 76 1.54 -4.44 9.72
CA LEU A 76 1.29 -5.84 10.06
C LEU A 76 -0.15 -6.06 10.53
N PHE A 77 -0.70 -5.13 11.30
CA PHE A 77 -2.09 -5.18 11.76
C PHE A 77 -3.08 -5.10 10.58
N HIS A 78 -2.81 -4.21 9.62
CA HIS A 78 -3.60 -4.12 8.40
C HIS A 78 -3.56 -5.44 7.62
N PHE A 79 -2.37 -6.01 7.44
CA PHE A 79 -2.20 -7.31 6.79
C PHE A 79 -2.99 -8.40 7.51
N TYR A 80 -2.88 -8.51 8.84
CA TYR A 80 -3.62 -9.48 9.64
C TYR A 80 -5.13 -9.39 9.40
N LEU A 81 -5.70 -8.17 9.41
CA LEU A 81 -7.12 -7.97 9.18
C LEU A 81 -7.53 -8.30 7.74
N ALA A 82 -6.73 -7.90 6.75
CA ALA A 82 -6.98 -8.13 5.33
C ALA A 82 -6.79 -9.60 4.92
N ALA A 83 -5.85 -10.32 5.55
CA ALA A 83 -5.53 -11.72 5.29
C ALA A 83 -6.74 -12.64 5.50
N ARG A 84 -7.67 -12.29 6.40
CA ARG A 84 -8.93 -13.03 6.59
C ARG A 84 -9.78 -13.14 5.32
N LYS A 85 -9.57 -12.26 4.34
CA LYS A 85 -10.28 -12.24 3.05
C LYS A 85 -9.54 -12.99 1.94
N ILE A 86 -8.35 -13.54 2.21
CA ILE A 86 -7.49 -14.19 1.22
C ILE A 86 -7.64 -15.72 1.32
N PRO A 87 -7.94 -16.44 0.23
CA PRO A 87 -7.91 -17.89 0.24
C PRO A 87 -6.46 -18.39 0.21
N PHE A 88 -5.95 -18.83 1.35
CA PHE A 88 -4.61 -19.42 1.42
C PHE A 88 -4.57 -20.88 0.93
N ARG A 89 -5.71 -21.58 0.90
CA ARG A 89 -5.79 -22.95 0.37
C ARG A 89 -5.78 -22.96 -1.16
N LEU A 90 -5.01 -23.88 -1.75
CA LEU A 90 -4.88 -24.04 -3.21
C LEU A 90 -6.22 -24.23 -3.93
N GLU A 91 -7.16 -24.96 -3.33
CA GLU A 91 -8.50 -25.16 -3.88
C GLU A 91 -9.29 -23.85 -4.00
N GLY A 92 -9.23 -23.01 -2.96
CA GLY A 92 -9.84 -21.69 -2.96
C GLY A 92 -9.21 -20.76 -3.99
N GLN A 93 -7.87 -20.79 -4.11
CA GLN A 93 -7.13 -20.02 -5.12
C GLN A 93 -7.51 -20.45 -6.55
N LYS A 94 -7.54 -21.76 -6.83
CA LYS A 94 -7.99 -22.30 -8.13
C LYS A 94 -9.41 -21.88 -8.45
N THR A 95 -10.29 -21.88 -7.44
CA THR A 95 -11.69 -21.49 -7.59
C THR A 95 -11.84 -20.02 -7.96
N ILE A 96 -11.20 -19.12 -7.22
CA ILE A 96 -11.23 -17.68 -7.55
C ILE A 96 -10.64 -17.41 -8.92
N TRP A 97 -9.51 -18.05 -9.25
CA TRP A 97 -8.85 -17.87 -10.55
C TRP A 97 -9.74 -18.29 -11.72
N LYS A 98 -10.40 -19.46 -11.63
CA LYS A 98 -11.37 -19.92 -12.64
C LYS A 98 -12.54 -18.94 -12.78
N HIS A 99 -13.10 -18.46 -11.67
CA HIS A 99 -14.20 -17.49 -11.70
C HIS A 99 -13.80 -16.15 -12.31
N ALA A 100 -12.61 -15.63 -11.97
CA ALA A 100 -12.12 -14.38 -12.53
C ALA A 100 -11.90 -14.46 -14.05
N LYS A 101 -11.35 -15.60 -14.53
CA LYS A 101 -11.21 -15.87 -15.97
C LYS A 101 -12.55 -15.97 -16.69
N MET A 102 -13.53 -16.62 -16.08
CA MET A 102 -14.88 -16.78 -16.63
C MET A 102 -15.62 -15.43 -16.72
N MET A 103 -15.64 -14.65 -15.63
CA MET A 103 -16.40 -13.41 -15.57
C MET A 103 -15.78 -12.28 -16.41
N LYS A 104 -14.45 -12.31 -16.63
CA LYS A 104 -13.69 -11.23 -17.30
C LYS A 104 -14.01 -9.84 -16.73
N HIS A 105 -14.36 -9.79 -15.45
CA HIS A 105 -14.83 -8.58 -14.79
C HIS A 105 -13.66 -7.83 -14.16
N ARG A 106 -13.52 -6.55 -14.50
CA ARG A 106 -12.35 -5.73 -14.13
C ARG A 106 -12.13 -5.65 -12.62
N ASP A 107 -13.16 -5.34 -11.84
CA ASP A 107 -12.99 -5.15 -10.39
C ASP A 107 -12.69 -6.47 -9.66
N THR A 108 -13.05 -7.61 -10.26
CA THR A 108 -12.64 -8.94 -9.78
C THR A 108 -11.14 -9.16 -10.02
N TRP A 109 -10.63 -8.80 -11.20
CA TRP A 109 -9.20 -8.84 -11.48
C TRP A 109 -8.41 -7.84 -10.63
N LEU A 110 -8.96 -6.65 -10.39
CA LEU A 110 -8.36 -5.66 -9.50
C LEU A 110 -8.15 -6.22 -8.10
N TRP A 111 -9.12 -6.98 -7.58
CA TRP A 111 -8.97 -7.66 -6.29
C TRP A 111 -7.84 -8.70 -6.30
N ILE A 112 -7.70 -9.50 -7.37
CA ILE A 112 -6.59 -10.45 -7.52
C ILE A 112 -5.25 -9.71 -7.51
N VAL A 113 -5.16 -8.60 -8.26
CA VAL A 113 -3.95 -7.75 -8.27
C VAL A 113 -3.65 -7.22 -6.88
N GLN A 114 -4.65 -6.78 -6.11
CA GLN A 114 -4.44 -6.33 -4.73
C GLN A 114 -3.92 -7.44 -3.82
N VAL A 115 -4.44 -8.66 -3.95
CA VAL A 115 -3.96 -9.80 -3.15
C VAL A 115 -2.52 -10.14 -3.51
N ALA A 116 -2.20 -10.23 -4.80
CA ALA A 116 -0.84 -10.52 -5.27
C ALA A 116 0.15 -9.43 -4.85
N SER A 117 -0.20 -8.15 -5.03
CA SER A 117 0.65 -7.05 -4.61
C SER A 117 0.80 -6.98 -3.10
N ALA A 118 -0.25 -7.27 -2.31
CA ALA A 118 -0.15 -7.33 -0.86
C ALA A 118 0.91 -8.32 -0.37
N MET A 119 0.99 -9.51 -0.99
CA MET A 119 1.97 -10.53 -0.57
C MET A 119 3.40 -10.07 -0.85
N LEU A 120 3.64 -9.44 -2.01
CA LEU A 120 4.95 -8.91 -2.37
C LEU A 120 5.33 -7.71 -1.49
N ILE A 121 4.37 -6.79 -1.26
CA ILE A 121 4.57 -5.62 -0.41
C ILE A 121 4.81 -6.04 1.04
N LEU A 122 4.20 -7.12 1.55
CA LEU A 122 4.49 -7.62 2.89
C LEU A 122 6.00 -7.86 3.09
N VAL A 123 6.62 -8.55 2.14
CA VAL A 123 8.04 -8.90 2.20
C VAL A 123 8.92 -7.69 1.91
N MET A 124 8.70 -7.05 0.75
CA MET A 124 9.53 -5.93 0.30
C MET A 124 9.35 -4.70 1.19
N GLY A 125 8.12 -4.37 1.59
CA GLY A 125 7.85 -3.28 2.51
C GLY A 125 8.53 -3.48 3.87
N ALA A 126 8.55 -4.70 4.39
CA ALA A 126 9.27 -5.01 5.64
C ALA A 126 10.78 -4.81 5.49
N ILE A 127 11.38 -5.31 4.41
CA ILE A 127 12.82 -5.12 4.12
C ILE A 127 13.15 -3.63 3.99
N HIS A 128 12.31 -2.88 3.27
CA HIS A 128 12.47 -1.44 3.10
C HIS A 128 12.44 -0.69 4.44
N MET A 129 11.40 -0.93 5.25
CA MET A 129 11.25 -0.27 6.54
C MET A 129 12.40 -0.61 7.49
N TRP A 130 12.83 -1.88 7.53
CA TRP A 130 14.00 -2.28 8.30
C TRP A 130 15.26 -1.52 7.86
N ALA A 131 15.58 -1.54 6.56
CA ALA A 131 16.80 -0.93 6.04
C ALA A 131 16.85 0.60 6.23
N VAL A 132 15.72 1.29 6.22
CA VAL A 132 15.67 2.74 6.45
C VAL A 132 15.69 3.06 7.94
N LEU A 133 14.95 2.34 8.77
CA LEU A 133 14.84 2.63 10.21
C LEU A 133 16.08 2.19 11.01
N SER A 134 16.86 1.23 10.49
CA SER A 134 18.13 0.83 11.09
C SER A 134 19.31 1.74 10.71
N ASP A 135 19.10 2.70 9.80
CA ASP A 135 20.14 3.58 9.23
C ASP A 135 19.76 5.07 9.35
N LEU A 136 19.23 5.45 10.52
CA LEU A 136 18.92 6.85 10.87
C LEU A 136 20.19 7.66 11.17
N PRO A 137 20.20 8.99 11.00
CA PRO A 137 19.14 9.85 10.44
C PRO A 137 18.96 9.70 8.93
N ILE A 138 17.76 10.06 8.44
CA ILE A 138 17.45 10.10 7.00
C ILE A 138 18.07 11.36 6.39
N THR A 139 18.88 11.20 5.36
CA THR A 139 19.39 12.31 4.54
C THR A 139 19.29 12.00 3.05
N ALA A 140 19.31 13.04 2.22
CA ALA A 140 19.37 12.93 0.77
C ALA A 140 20.63 12.18 0.32
N ALA A 141 21.77 12.45 0.96
CA ALA A 141 23.04 11.79 0.65
C ALA A 141 22.99 10.27 0.92
N ARG A 142 22.55 9.83 2.11
CA ARG A 142 22.41 8.39 2.42
C ARG A 142 21.38 7.70 1.54
N SER A 143 20.29 8.40 1.22
CA SER A 143 19.26 7.88 0.32
C SER A 143 19.81 7.70 -1.10
N ALA A 144 20.61 8.65 -1.58
CA ALA A 144 21.31 8.55 -2.86
C ALA A 144 22.33 7.42 -2.88
N GLU A 145 23.21 7.32 -1.88
CA GLU A 145 24.20 6.24 -1.75
C GLU A 145 23.53 4.86 -1.81
N ARG A 146 22.45 4.66 -1.05
CA ARG A 146 21.67 3.42 -1.09
C ARG A 146 21.15 3.11 -2.49
N VAL A 147 20.55 4.09 -3.19
CA VAL A 147 20.04 3.89 -4.55
C VAL A 147 21.17 3.62 -5.55
N GLN A 148 22.29 4.34 -5.43
CA GLN A 148 23.45 4.25 -6.30
C GLN A 148 24.27 2.97 -6.11
N SER A 149 24.15 2.31 -4.96
CA SER A 149 24.82 1.01 -4.68
C SER A 149 24.44 -0.11 -5.66
N GLY A 150 23.33 0.02 -6.42
CA GLY A 150 22.95 -0.87 -7.50
C GLY A 150 21.73 -1.75 -7.20
N PRO A 151 21.79 -2.75 -6.30
CA PRO A 151 20.65 -3.66 -6.07
C PRO A 151 19.36 -2.96 -5.62
N TRP A 152 19.48 -1.86 -4.87
CA TRP A 152 18.34 -1.11 -4.34
C TRP A 152 17.53 -0.38 -5.40
N ILE A 153 18.11 0.04 -6.53
CA ILE A 153 17.32 0.67 -7.59
C ILE A 153 16.31 -0.32 -8.16
N TYR A 154 16.71 -1.57 -8.43
CA TYR A 154 15.80 -2.61 -8.92
C TYR A 154 14.72 -2.95 -7.89
N PHE A 155 15.10 -2.98 -6.60
CA PHE A 155 14.16 -3.18 -5.52
C PHE A 155 13.07 -2.09 -5.49
N TYR A 156 13.44 -0.81 -5.61
CA TYR A 156 12.49 0.29 -5.62
C TYR A 156 11.67 0.38 -6.91
N LEU A 157 12.24 0.02 -8.06
CA LEU A 157 11.52 -0.06 -9.33
C LEU A 157 10.39 -1.10 -9.31
N VAL A 158 10.47 -2.10 -8.43
CA VAL A 158 9.40 -3.08 -8.22
C VAL A 158 8.47 -2.65 -7.07
N LEU A 159 9.03 -2.23 -5.93
CA LEU A 159 8.24 -1.87 -4.75
C LEU A 159 7.32 -0.67 -5.01
N ALA A 160 7.83 0.40 -5.61
CA ALA A 160 7.09 1.65 -5.81
C ALA A 160 5.80 1.43 -6.64
N PRO A 161 5.83 0.85 -7.85
CA PRO A 161 4.60 0.62 -8.61
C PRO A 161 3.66 -0.37 -7.91
N LEU A 162 4.17 -1.41 -7.23
CA LEU A 162 3.32 -2.33 -6.47
C LEU A 162 2.53 -1.60 -5.38
N VAL A 163 3.20 -0.79 -4.57
CA VAL A 163 2.57 -0.01 -3.49
C VAL A 163 1.55 0.98 -4.08
N VAL A 164 1.92 1.73 -5.12
CA VAL A 164 1.01 2.70 -5.76
C VAL A 164 -0.25 2.01 -6.29
N LEU A 165 -0.10 0.90 -7.01
CA LEU A 165 -1.24 0.12 -7.52
C LEU A 165 -2.11 -0.40 -6.38
N HIS A 166 -1.51 -0.93 -5.31
CA HIS A 166 -2.24 -1.45 -4.16
C HIS A 166 -3.05 -0.36 -3.45
N VAL A 167 -2.41 0.79 -3.19
CA VAL A 167 -2.98 1.96 -2.49
C VAL A 167 -4.12 2.56 -3.29
N VAL A 168 -3.93 2.83 -4.59
CA VAL A 168 -4.95 3.42 -5.45
C VAL A 168 -6.13 2.48 -5.66
N ALA A 169 -5.88 1.18 -5.86
CA ALA A 169 -6.94 0.17 -5.94
C ALA A 169 -7.71 0.08 -4.61
N GLY A 170 -7.01 0.19 -3.48
CA GLY A 170 -7.58 0.21 -2.13
C GLY A 170 -8.52 1.41 -1.95
N LEU A 171 -8.04 2.60 -2.29
CA LEU A 171 -8.81 3.84 -2.24
C LEU A 171 -10.07 3.76 -3.09
N TYR A 172 -9.96 3.30 -4.34
CA TYR A 172 -11.10 3.07 -5.22
C TYR A 172 -12.14 2.14 -4.57
N ARG A 173 -11.72 1.00 -4.03
CA ARG A 173 -12.65 0.02 -3.45
C ARG A 173 -13.25 0.48 -2.13
N ILE A 174 -12.51 1.21 -1.30
CA ILE A 174 -13.05 1.81 -0.06
C ILE A 174 -14.16 2.81 -0.43
N ALA A 175 -13.92 3.71 -1.38
CA ALA A 175 -14.90 4.71 -1.81
C ALA A 175 -16.18 4.07 -2.38
N VAL A 176 -16.06 2.97 -3.14
CA VAL A 176 -17.21 2.23 -3.65
C VAL A 176 -17.93 1.43 -2.56
N LYS A 177 -17.17 0.77 -1.67
CA LYS A 177 -17.74 -0.10 -0.62
C LYS A 177 -18.54 0.67 0.41
N TRP A 178 -18.06 1.83 0.82
CA TRP A 178 -18.68 2.66 1.86
C TRP A 178 -19.65 3.72 1.30
N GLY A 179 -20.01 3.62 0.02
CA GLY A 179 -21.07 4.44 -0.57
C GLY A 179 -20.72 5.92 -0.74
N VAL A 180 -19.45 6.32 -0.54
CA VAL A 180 -18.98 7.69 -0.81
C VAL A 180 -19.25 8.08 -2.26
N ILE A 181 -19.20 7.10 -3.17
CA ILE A 181 -19.44 7.26 -4.61
C ILE A 181 -20.56 6.34 -5.08
N LYS A 182 -21.55 6.90 -5.79
CA LYS A 182 -22.69 6.16 -6.37
C LYS A 182 -22.29 5.39 -7.64
N ALA A 183 -23.08 4.38 -8.01
CA ALA A 183 -22.78 3.46 -9.12
C ALA A 183 -22.48 4.16 -10.46
N TYR A 184 -23.22 5.23 -10.80
CA TYR A 184 -23.04 5.98 -12.05
C TYR A 184 -21.70 6.75 -12.11
N GLN A 185 -21.07 7.01 -10.96
CA GLN A 185 -19.79 7.74 -10.90
C GLN A 185 -18.57 6.80 -10.93
N ARG A 186 -18.77 5.47 -10.94
CA ARG A 186 -17.69 4.48 -10.90
C ARG A 186 -16.69 4.63 -12.05
N GLY A 187 -17.18 4.94 -13.26
CA GLY A 187 -16.31 5.17 -14.42
C GLY A 187 -15.40 6.39 -14.26
N ARG A 188 -15.91 7.47 -13.66
CA ARG A 188 -15.12 8.68 -13.36
C ARG A 188 -14.10 8.42 -12.26
N LEU A 189 -14.51 7.76 -11.18
CA LEU A 189 -13.61 7.40 -10.08
C LEU A 189 -12.47 6.48 -10.56
N ASN A 190 -12.77 5.54 -11.45
CA ASN A 190 -11.72 4.69 -12.01
C ASN A 190 -10.70 5.49 -12.84
N ARG A 191 -11.16 6.40 -13.72
CA ARG A 191 -10.24 7.24 -14.49
C ARG A 191 -9.37 8.12 -13.58
N PHE A 192 -9.98 8.68 -12.53
CA PHE A 192 -9.25 9.43 -11.51
C PHE A 192 -8.21 8.56 -10.80
N ALA A 193 -8.59 7.37 -10.34
CA ALA A 193 -7.69 6.42 -9.70
C ALA A 193 -6.51 6.05 -10.62
N THR A 194 -6.78 5.69 -11.88
CA THR A 194 -5.72 5.40 -12.85
C THR A 194 -4.80 6.61 -13.09
N GLY A 195 -5.35 7.81 -13.26
CA GLY A 195 -4.56 9.03 -13.39
C GLY A 195 -3.67 9.28 -12.17
N LEU A 196 -4.22 9.10 -10.96
CA LEU A 196 -3.49 9.23 -9.71
C LEU A 196 -2.32 8.23 -9.62
N ALA A 197 -2.56 6.97 -10.01
CA ALA A 197 -1.49 5.96 -10.05
C ALA A 197 -0.36 6.35 -11.02
N VAL A 198 -0.71 6.82 -12.23
CA VAL A 198 0.28 7.25 -13.22
C VAL A 198 1.11 8.41 -12.68
N VAL A 199 0.48 9.42 -12.06
CA VAL A 199 1.18 10.57 -11.48
C VAL A 199 2.18 10.12 -10.41
N PHE A 200 1.76 9.29 -9.45
CA PHE A 200 2.67 8.81 -8.40
C PHE A 200 3.79 7.92 -8.93
N ILE A 201 3.54 7.12 -9.97
CA ILE A 201 4.59 6.33 -10.62
C ILE A 201 5.60 7.26 -11.30
N CYS A 202 5.15 8.26 -12.06
CA CYS A 202 6.02 9.24 -12.70
C CYS A 202 6.87 10.03 -11.68
N ILE A 203 6.26 10.50 -10.59
CA ILE A 203 6.97 11.19 -9.51
C ILE A 203 7.99 10.26 -8.84
N GLY A 204 7.61 9.01 -8.57
CA GLY A 204 8.51 8.02 -7.98
C GLY A 204 9.71 7.72 -8.88
N LEU A 205 9.49 7.56 -10.18
CA LEU A 205 10.56 7.38 -11.15
C LEU A 205 11.48 8.61 -11.24
N ALA A 206 10.92 9.82 -11.28
CA ALA A 206 11.70 11.05 -11.28
C ALA A 206 12.54 11.20 -9.99
N THR A 207 12.00 10.78 -8.86
CA THR A 207 12.70 10.77 -7.56
C THR A 207 13.86 9.78 -7.56
N LEU A 208 13.66 8.57 -8.09
CA LEU A 208 14.73 7.57 -8.21
C LEU A 208 15.84 8.04 -9.15
N VAL A 209 15.50 8.61 -10.31
CA VAL A 209 16.47 9.20 -11.22
C VAL A 209 17.24 10.33 -10.52
N ARG A 210 16.54 11.19 -9.78
CA ARG A 210 17.19 12.27 -9.02
C ARG A 210 18.21 11.71 -8.03
N PHE A 211 17.86 10.71 -7.24
CA PHE A 211 18.80 10.06 -6.32
C PHE A 211 19.98 9.40 -7.04
N MET A 212 19.77 8.77 -8.20
CA MET A 212 20.86 8.19 -8.99
C MET A 212 21.85 9.25 -9.50
N THR A 213 21.36 10.43 -9.88
CA THR A 213 22.18 11.51 -10.44
C THR A 213 22.75 12.47 -9.38
N LEU A 214 22.35 12.30 -8.12
CA LEU A 214 22.77 13.21 -7.06
C LEU A 214 24.26 13.00 -6.76
N THR A 215 25.05 14.05 -6.97
CA THR A 215 26.44 14.09 -6.53
C THR A 215 26.45 14.30 -5.02
N THR A 216 26.80 13.24 -4.28
CA THR A 216 26.97 13.24 -2.83
C THR A 216 28.27 13.88 -2.41
#